data_AF-A1S0L9-F1
#
_entry.id   AF-A1S0L9-F1
#
_cell.length_a   1.000
_cell.length_b   1.000
_cell.length_c   1.000
_cell.angle_alpha   90.00
_cell.angle_beta   90.00
_cell.angle_gamma   90.00
#
_symmetry.space_group_name_H-M   'P 1'
#
loop_
_entity.id
_entity.type
_entity.pdbx_description
1 polymer ?
#
loop_
_entity_poly.entity_id
_entity_poly.type
_entity_poly.pdbx_seq_one_letter_code
_entity_poly.pdbx_strand_id
1 'polypeptide(L)'
;MTVGFRGETVFPECCRHLFRSPELSGVINLERDFLCCAEDYPVALVPIGLLRPHEEVDPSRLRSLEEEILGAGYLERPVLVECETLIILDGHHRVAVLRKLGKTVVPALLVSYEDPCVSVDSWRSDWVVTKDLVIRAGFTGKLLPHKTSRHRLCFEVPEVRYPLSMLR
;
A
#
# COMPACT_ATOMS: atom_id res chain seq x y z
N MET A 1 -11.03 20.87 -8.05
CA MET A 1 -9.76 21.08 -8.76
C MET A 1 -9.25 19.72 -9.21
N THR A 2 -9.47 19.37 -10.47
CA THR A 2 -8.97 18.13 -11.07
C THR A 2 -7.48 18.30 -11.34
N VAL A 3 -6.64 17.52 -10.65
CA VAL A 3 -5.21 17.47 -10.94
C VAL A 3 -5.03 16.81 -12.30
N GLY A 4 -4.62 17.61 -13.28
CA GLY A 4 -4.38 17.16 -14.65
C GLY A 4 -3.10 16.33 -14.70
N PHE A 5 -3.22 15.05 -15.05
CA PHE A 5 -2.09 14.23 -15.46
C PHE A 5 -1.65 14.65 -16.88
N ARG A 6 -0.72 15.60 -16.98
CA ARG A 6 0.09 15.77 -18.19
C ARG A 6 1.54 16.06 -17.81
N GLY A 7 2.42 15.38 -18.53
CA GLY A 7 3.87 15.31 -18.35
C GLY A 7 4.55 16.62 -18.02
N GLU A 8 5.17 16.60 -16.85
CA GLU A 8 6.42 17.22 -16.39
C GLU A 8 6.36 17.05 -14.87
N THR A 9 7.24 16.23 -14.30
CA THR A 9 7.25 15.94 -12.85
C THR A 9 7.68 17.18 -12.08
N VAL A 10 6.75 18.10 -11.85
CA VAL A 10 6.94 19.24 -10.95
C VAL A 10 6.70 18.73 -9.54
N PHE A 11 7.76 18.22 -8.92
CA PHE A 11 7.72 17.73 -7.55
C PHE A 11 7.42 18.89 -6.58
N PRO A 12 6.51 18.72 -5.60
CA PRO A 12 6.35 19.70 -4.53
C PRO A 12 7.68 19.87 -3.79
N GLU A 13 8.15 21.11 -3.60
CA GLU A 13 9.41 21.37 -2.87
C GLU A 13 9.38 20.80 -1.44
N CYS A 14 8.19 20.68 -0.84
CA CYS A 14 8.02 20.12 0.49
C CYS A 14 8.53 18.67 0.63
N CYS A 15 8.48 17.87 -0.43
CA CYS A 15 8.79 16.44 -0.36
C CYS A 15 10.18 16.09 -0.95
N ARG A 16 11.07 17.07 -1.18
CA ARG A 16 12.43 16.83 -1.72
C ARG A 16 13.27 15.88 -0.86
N HIS A 17 13.03 15.82 0.45
CA HIS A 17 13.79 14.93 1.34
C HIS A 17 13.48 13.44 1.08
N LEU A 18 12.33 13.09 0.51
CA LEU A 18 11.95 11.71 0.16
C LEU A 18 12.85 11.11 -0.92
N PHE A 19 13.48 11.95 -1.74
CA PHE A 19 14.30 11.53 -2.87
C PHE A 19 15.79 11.40 -2.50
N ARG A 20 16.14 11.45 -1.21
CA ARG A 20 17.52 11.18 -0.74
C ARG A 20 17.96 9.73 -0.98
N SER A 21 17.00 8.82 -1.09
CA SER A 21 17.16 7.44 -1.54
C SER A 21 16.13 7.17 -2.64
N PRO A 22 16.38 7.62 -3.89
CA PRO A 22 15.36 7.64 -4.95
C PRO A 22 14.90 6.23 -5.35
N GLU A 23 15.71 5.21 -5.05
CA GLU A 23 15.41 3.81 -5.23
C GLU A 23 15.07 3.18 -3.87
N LEU A 24 13.78 2.99 -3.58
CA LEU A 24 13.34 2.23 -2.41
C LEU A 24 13.29 0.74 -2.77
N SER A 25 13.86 -0.12 -1.92
CA SER A 25 14.04 -1.57 -2.13
C SER A 25 14.75 -1.98 -3.44
N GLY A 26 15.34 -1.02 -4.17
CA GLY A 26 15.89 -1.24 -5.51
C GLY A 26 14.83 -1.48 -6.61
N VAL A 27 13.54 -1.31 -6.31
CA VAL A 27 12.46 -1.60 -7.27
C VAL A 27 11.50 -0.44 -7.48
N ILE A 28 11.37 0.44 -6.49
CA ILE A 28 10.49 1.62 -6.58
C ILE A 28 11.37 2.82 -6.87
N ASN A 29 11.18 3.45 -8.03
CA ASN A 29 11.87 4.67 -8.39
C ASN A 29 10.94 5.86 -8.11
N LEU A 30 11.20 6.61 -7.04
CA LEU A 30 10.34 7.71 -6.65
C LEU A 30 10.32 8.85 -7.68
N GLU A 31 11.39 9.08 -8.44
CA GLU A 31 11.39 10.13 -9.47
C GLU A 31 10.34 9.87 -10.57
N ARG A 32 10.07 8.60 -10.87
CA ARG A 32 9.09 8.20 -11.88
C ARG A 32 7.73 7.85 -11.30
N ASP A 33 7.72 7.15 -10.17
CA ASP A 33 6.55 6.42 -9.68
C ASP A 33 5.80 7.19 -8.57
N PHE A 34 6.34 8.31 -8.08
CA PHE A 34 5.74 9.15 -7.03
C PHE A 34 4.42 9.79 -7.48
N LEU A 35 3.44 9.76 -6.58
CA LEU A 35 2.11 10.33 -6.78
C LEU A 35 1.86 11.53 -5.85
N CYS A 36 2.13 11.35 -4.56
CA CYS A 36 2.00 12.35 -3.51
C CYS A 36 2.72 11.89 -2.25
N CYS A 37 2.61 12.65 -1.16
CA CYS A 37 3.17 12.31 0.14
C CYS A 37 2.08 12.47 1.22
N ALA A 38 2.19 11.67 2.28
CA ALA A 38 1.45 11.80 3.53
C ALA A 38 2.45 12.26 4.58
N GLU A 39 2.46 13.54 4.95
CA GLU A 39 3.61 14.12 5.66
C GLU A 39 4.92 13.79 4.93
N ASP A 40 5.84 13.09 5.60
CA ASP A 40 7.14 12.67 5.11
C ASP A 40 7.15 11.22 4.57
N TYR A 41 6.00 10.68 4.17
CA TYR A 41 5.87 9.31 3.65
C TYR A 41 5.42 9.29 2.18
N PRO A 42 6.16 8.64 1.26
CA PRO A 42 5.82 8.67 -0.15
C PRO A 42 4.64 7.76 -0.47
N VAL A 43 3.76 8.25 -1.32
CA VAL A 43 2.80 7.43 -2.06
C VAL A 43 3.31 7.28 -3.49
N ALA A 44 3.53 6.05 -3.92
CA ALA A 44 4.07 5.74 -5.24
C ALA A 44 3.32 4.56 -5.89
N LEU A 45 3.45 4.42 -7.21
CA LEU A 45 3.00 3.22 -7.93
C LEU A 45 3.96 2.06 -7.67
N VAL A 46 3.41 0.95 -7.20
CA VAL A 46 4.18 -0.28 -6.92
C VAL A 46 3.62 -1.44 -7.75
N PRO A 47 4.49 -2.26 -8.39
CA PRO A 47 4.05 -3.46 -9.07
C PRO A 47 3.38 -4.47 -8.11
N ILE A 48 2.14 -4.82 -8.38
CA ILE A 48 1.33 -5.78 -7.62
C ILE A 48 1.99 -7.16 -7.54
N GLY A 49 2.77 -7.53 -8.57
CA GLY A 49 3.49 -8.81 -8.62
C GLY A 49 4.60 -8.94 -7.57
N LEU A 50 5.07 -7.83 -7.01
CA LEU A 50 6.14 -7.81 -6.00
C LEU A 50 5.60 -7.77 -4.57
N LEU A 51 4.32 -7.41 -4.41
CA LEU A 51 3.70 -7.28 -3.11
C LEU A 51 3.47 -8.65 -2.46
N ARG A 52 3.86 -8.75 -1.19
CA ARG A 52 3.75 -9.96 -0.38
C ARG A 52 2.58 -9.84 0.60
N PRO A 53 1.51 -10.63 0.46
CA PRO A 53 0.48 -10.69 1.50
C PRO A 53 1.04 -11.45 2.70
N HIS A 54 0.72 -10.98 3.90
CA HIS A 54 0.94 -11.75 5.15
C HIS A 54 -0.35 -12.27 5.78
N GLU A 55 -1.51 -11.86 5.27
CA GLU A 55 -2.82 -12.19 5.83
C GLU A 55 -3.77 -12.69 4.73
N GLU A 56 -4.68 -13.59 5.10
CA GLU A 56 -5.74 -14.10 4.23
C GLU A 56 -6.79 -13.02 3.90
N VAL A 57 -7.35 -13.11 2.69
CA VAL A 57 -8.50 -12.29 2.30
C VAL A 57 -9.81 -13.04 2.54
N ASP A 58 -10.76 -12.36 3.19
CA ASP A 58 -12.15 -12.82 3.26
C ASP A 58 -12.85 -12.75 1.89
N PRO A 59 -13.38 -13.86 1.34
CA PRO A 59 -14.01 -13.87 0.01
C PRO A 59 -15.31 -13.06 -0.09
N SER A 60 -16.05 -12.88 1.01
CA SER A 60 -17.27 -12.09 1.02
C SER A 60 -16.97 -10.60 0.90
N ARG A 61 -15.98 -10.12 1.65
CA ARG A 61 -15.45 -8.75 1.57
C ARG A 61 -14.80 -8.48 0.23
N LEU A 62 -14.17 -9.49 -0.39
CA LEU A 62 -13.57 -9.34 -1.71
C LEU A 62 -14.62 -8.98 -2.77
N ARG A 63 -15.77 -9.69 -2.80
CA ARG A 63 -16.85 -9.43 -3.75
C ARG A 63 -17.45 -8.04 -3.57
N SER A 64 -17.78 -7.65 -2.33
CA SER A 64 -18.35 -6.33 -2.08
C SER A 64 -17.38 -5.22 -2.48
N LEU A 65 -16.08 -5.39 -2.16
CA LEU A 65 -15.07 -4.39 -2.49
C LEU A 65 -14.82 -4.28 -4.00
N GLU A 66 -14.92 -5.39 -4.73
CA GLU A 66 -14.83 -5.37 -6.20
C GLU A 66 -15.95 -4.55 -6.82
N GLU A 67 -17.19 -4.72 -6.35
CA GLU A 67 -18.34 -3.91 -6.77
C GLU A 67 -18.16 -2.43 -6.41
N GLU A 68 -17.71 -2.13 -5.17
CA GLU A 68 -17.41 -0.76 -4.72
C GLU A 68 -16.36 -0.09 -5.64
N ILE A 69 -15.25 -0.78 -5.91
CA ILE A 69 -14.15 -0.26 -6.72
C ILE A 69 -14.58 -0.06 -8.19
N LEU A 70 -15.28 -1.03 -8.78
CA LEU A 70 -15.76 -0.94 -10.16
C LEU A 70 -16.82 0.16 -10.32
N GLY A 71 -17.73 0.30 -9.36
CA GLY A 71 -18.75 1.35 -9.34
C GLY A 71 -18.16 2.74 -9.21
N ALA A 72 -17.12 2.91 -8.38
CA ALA A 72 -16.41 4.17 -8.24
C ALA A 72 -15.52 4.51 -9.46
N GLY A 73 -14.92 3.50 -10.10
CA GLY A 73 -13.99 3.69 -11.22
C GLY A 73 -12.58 4.14 -10.82
N TYR A 74 -12.31 4.24 -9.51
CA TYR A 74 -11.00 4.61 -8.96
C TYR A 74 -10.71 3.82 -7.66
N LEU A 75 -9.44 3.76 -7.29
CA LEU A 75 -9.02 3.31 -5.97
C LEU A 75 -8.93 4.52 -5.04
N GLU A 76 -9.78 4.60 -4.02
CA GLU A 76 -9.88 5.77 -3.15
C GLU A 76 -8.65 5.99 -2.27
N ARG A 77 -8.16 4.91 -1.64
CA ARG A 77 -7.04 4.94 -0.69
C ARG A 77 -5.87 4.07 -1.18
N PRO A 78 -4.61 4.44 -0.90
CA PRO A 78 -3.44 3.65 -1.25
C PRO A 78 -3.31 2.42 -0.34
N VAL A 79 -2.65 1.38 -0.83
CA VAL A 79 -2.28 0.20 -0.03
C VAL A 79 -1.13 0.59 0.91
N LEU A 80 -1.18 0.21 2.18
CA LEU A 80 -0.05 0.46 3.08
C LEU A 80 0.98 -0.65 2.89
N VAL A 81 2.23 -0.29 2.60
CA VAL A 81 3.29 -1.25 2.26
C VAL A 81 4.56 -0.94 3.06
N GLU A 82 5.17 -2.00 3.61
CA GLU A 82 6.48 -1.92 4.23
C GLU A 82 7.55 -1.77 3.12
N CYS A 83 8.32 -0.68 3.15
CA CYS A 83 9.07 -0.21 1.99
C CYS A 83 10.25 -1.09 1.61
N GLU A 84 10.87 -1.81 2.55
CA GLU A 84 12.03 -2.67 2.29
C GLU A 84 11.62 -4.08 1.85
N THR A 85 10.56 -4.61 2.47
CA THR A 85 10.11 -6.00 2.30
C THR A 85 8.98 -6.15 1.29
N LEU A 86 8.33 -5.04 0.90
CA LEU A 86 7.14 -4.99 0.04
C LEU A 86 5.96 -5.81 0.59
N ILE A 87 5.89 -5.96 1.91
CA ILE A 87 4.78 -6.64 2.57
C ILE A 87 3.60 -5.69 2.67
N ILE A 88 2.42 -6.18 2.31
CA ILE A 88 1.17 -5.44 2.40
C ILE A 88 0.80 -5.34 3.88
N LEU A 89 0.81 -4.15 4.46
CA LEU A 89 0.45 -3.94 5.86
C LEU A 89 -1.07 -3.74 6.01
N ASP A 90 -1.67 -3.00 5.09
CA ASP A 90 -3.11 -2.83 5.01
C ASP A 90 -3.55 -2.76 3.53
N GLY A 91 -4.68 -3.40 3.21
CA GLY A 91 -5.26 -3.39 1.87
C GLY A 91 -5.11 -4.68 1.08
N HIS A 92 -4.98 -5.84 1.73
CA HIS A 92 -4.91 -7.16 1.06
C HIS A 92 -6.07 -7.40 0.11
N HIS A 93 -7.30 -7.06 0.52
CA HIS A 93 -8.47 -7.15 -0.36
C HIS A 93 -8.36 -6.24 -1.58
N ARG A 94 -7.83 -5.02 -1.43
CA ARG A 94 -7.63 -4.09 -2.55
C ARG A 94 -6.65 -4.68 -3.56
N VAL A 95 -5.52 -5.20 -3.10
CA VAL A 95 -4.54 -5.87 -3.97
C VAL A 95 -5.14 -7.10 -4.64
N ALA A 96 -5.91 -7.91 -3.91
CA ALA A 96 -6.57 -9.10 -4.45
C ALA A 96 -7.61 -8.77 -5.53
N VAL A 97 -8.44 -7.73 -5.31
CA VAL A 97 -9.39 -7.23 -6.33
C VAL A 97 -8.63 -6.74 -7.56
N LEU A 98 -7.62 -5.89 -7.40
CA LEU A 98 -6.86 -5.34 -8.52
C LEU A 98 -6.15 -6.43 -9.33
N ARG A 99 -5.60 -7.44 -8.64
CA ARG A 99 -5.02 -8.62 -9.29
C ARG A 99 -6.06 -9.42 -10.08
N LYS A 100 -7.26 -9.63 -9.53
CA LYS A 100 -8.39 -10.27 -10.23
C LYS A 100 -8.81 -9.48 -11.47
N LEU A 101 -8.76 -8.15 -11.41
CA LEU A 101 -9.08 -7.24 -12.52
C LEU A 101 -7.93 -7.08 -13.54
N GLY A 102 -6.83 -7.84 -13.39
CA GLY A 102 -5.69 -7.79 -14.33
C GLY A 102 -4.87 -6.51 -14.25
N LYS A 103 -4.93 -5.77 -13.15
CA LYS A 103 -4.09 -4.59 -12.92
C LYS A 103 -2.69 -5.02 -12.50
N THR A 104 -1.67 -4.28 -12.93
CA THR A 104 -0.27 -4.66 -12.65
C THR A 104 0.41 -3.76 -11.61
N VAL A 105 -0.10 -2.56 -11.39
CA VAL A 105 0.40 -1.60 -10.39
C VAL A 105 -0.69 -1.14 -9.43
N VAL A 106 -0.29 -0.64 -8.26
CA VAL A 106 -1.18 -0.08 -7.25
C VAL A 106 -0.54 1.15 -6.58
N PRO A 107 -1.30 2.21 -6.24
CA PRO A 107 -0.83 3.28 -5.37
C PRO A 107 -0.56 2.69 -3.99
N ALA A 108 0.66 2.82 -3.50
CA ALA A 108 1.07 2.34 -2.20
C ALA A 108 1.66 3.49 -1.38
N LEU A 109 1.22 3.61 -0.14
CA LEU A 109 1.86 4.42 0.89
C LEU A 109 3.00 3.57 1.47
N LEU A 110 4.22 4.06 1.31
CA LEU A 110 5.43 3.35 1.70
C LEU A 110 5.87 3.81 3.08
N VAL A 111 6.02 2.85 4.00
CA VAL A 111 6.46 3.11 5.37
C VAL A 111 7.54 2.12 5.78
N SER A 112 8.45 2.53 6.67
CA SER A 112 9.45 1.63 7.24
C SER A 112 8.97 1.04 8.56
N TYR A 113 9.14 -0.26 8.76
CA TYR A 113 8.94 -0.87 10.07
C TYR A 113 9.96 -0.46 11.13
N GLU A 114 11.08 0.16 10.76
CA GLU A 114 12.01 0.75 11.74
C GLU A 114 11.49 2.08 12.29
N ASP A 115 10.52 2.69 11.61
CA ASP A 115 9.94 3.95 12.02
C ASP A 115 9.02 3.77 13.25
N PRO A 116 9.22 4.54 14.34
CA PRO A 116 8.36 4.50 15.52
C PRO A 116 6.91 4.93 15.25
N CYS A 117 6.65 5.67 14.16
CA CYS A 117 5.32 6.06 13.72
C CYS A 117 4.48 4.85 13.27
N VAL A 118 5.13 3.74 12.87
CA VAL A 118 4.46 2.52 12.44
C VAL A 118 4.40 1.54 13.59
N SER A 119 3.20 1.20 14.04
CA SER A 119 2.98 0.16 15.06
C SER A 119 2.04 -0.92 14.56
N VAL A 120 2.11 -2.09 15.18
CA VAL A 120 1.23 -3.23 14.87
C VAL A 120 0.71 -3.82 16.16
N ASP A 121 -0.59 -4.09 16.16
CA ASP A 121 -1.31 -4.76 17.23
C ASP A 121 -2.15 -5.89 16.66
N SER A 122 -2.83 -6.61 17.54
CA SER A 122 -3.78 -7.64 17.14
C SER A 122 -5.21 -7.11 17.08
N TRP A 123 -5.97 -7.54 16.07
CA TRP A 123 -7.43 -7.40 16.09
C TRP A 123 -8.10 -8.39 17.05
N ARG A 124 -7.41 -9.47 17.42
CA ARG A 124 -7.93 -10.59 18.20
C ARG A 124 -7.21 -10.74 19.52
N SER A 125 -7.93 -11.04 20.60
CA SER A 125 -7.35 -11.20 21.93
C SER A 125 -6.48 -12.45 22.09
N ASP A 126 -6.65 -13.46 21.22
CA ASP A 126 -5.91 -14.72 21.21
C ASP A 126 -4.60 -14.65 20.41
N TRP A 127 -4.28 -13.49 19.81
CA TRP A 127 -3.08 -13.31 19.00
C TRP A 127 -2.15 -12.24 19.58
N VAL A 128 -0.85 -12.57 19.62
CA VAL A 128 0.22 -11.60 19.81
C VAL A 128 0.87 -11.37 18.46
N VAL A 129 0.71 -10.16 17.92
CA VAL A 129 1.25 -9.78 16.61
C VAL A 129 2.47 -8.90 16.82
N THR A 130 3.57 -9.26 16.14
CA THR A 130 4.79 -8.46 16.09
C THR A 130 5.14 -8.13 14.64
N LYS A 131 5.96 -7.09 14.45
CA LYS A 131 6.52 -6.74 13.14
C LYS A 131 7.24 -7.94 12.49
N ASP A 132 8.02 -8.68 13.27
CA ASP A 132 8.70 -9.90 12.81
C ASP A 132 7.75 -11.02 12.38
N LEU A 133 6.61 -11.19 13.07
CA LEU A 133 5.61 -12.18 12.68
C LEU A 133 5.01 -11.83 11.32
N VAL A 134 4.66 -10.56 11.11
CA VAL A 134 4.14 -10.07 9.83
C VAL A 134 5.17 -10.26 8.72
N ILE A 135 6.43 -9.89 8.98
CA ILE A 135 7.55 -10.10 8.04
C ILE A 135 7.68 -11.57 7.66
N ARG A 136 7.75 -12.46 8.66
CA ARG A 136 7.89 -13.90 8.46
C ARG A 136 6.73 -14.49 7.66
N ALA A 137 5.49 -14.10 7.96
CA ALA A 137 4.33 -14.57 7.22
C ALA A 137 4.39 -14.14 5.75
N GLY A 138 4.75 -12.88 5.47
CA GLY A 138 4.92 -12.37 4.11
C GLY A 138 6.03 -13.08 3.31
N PHE A 139 7.17 -13.37 3.92
CA PHE A 139 8.27 -14.08 3.25
C PHE A 139 8.04 -15.59 3.06
N THR A 140 7.36 -16.24 4.02
CA THR A 140 7.12 -17.69 3.95
C THR A 140 5.88 -18.06 3.16
N GLY A 141 4.97 -17.10 2.93
CA GLY A 141 3.65 -17.35 2.33
C GLY A 141 2.68 -18.11 3.25
N LYS A 142 3.08 -18.41 4.49
CA LYS A 142 2.19 -18.96 5.52
C LYS A 142 1.35 -17.81 6.08
N LEU A 143 0.24 -17.53 5.40
CA LEU A 143 -0.63 -16.40 5.73
C LEU A 143 -1.24 -16.56 7.13
N LEU A 144 -1.37 -15.44 7.82
CA LEU A 144 -2.15 -15.33 9.04
C LEU A 144 -3.65 -15.31 8.70
N PRO A 145 -4.52 -15.78 9.60
CA PRO A 145 -5.97 -15.67 9.41
C PRO A 145 -6.41 -14.22 9.18
N HIS A 146 -7.49 -14.01 8.44
CA HIS A 146 -8.03 -12.66 8.22
C HIS A 146 -8.29 -11.90 9.54
N LYS A 147 -8.05 -10.59 9.54
CA LYS A 147 -8.09 -9.71 10.72
C LYS A 147 -7.24 -10.27 11.86
N THR A 148 -5.97 -10.53 11.61
CA THR A 148 -4.99 -10.84 12.66
C THR A 148 -4.20 -9.59 13.02
N SER A 149 -3.63 -8.88 12.04
CA SER A 149 -2.81 -7.70 12.30
C SER A 149 -3.59 -6.38 12.13
N ARG A 150 -3.36 -5.44 13.04
CA ARG A 150 -3.86 -4.07 12.98
C ARG A 150 -2.70 -3.09 13.00
N HIS A 151 -2.38 -2.50 11.85
CA HIS A 151 -1.36 -1.46 11.77
C HIS A 151 -1.95 -0.10 12.16
N ARG A 152 -1.15 0.70 12.86
CA ARG A 152 -1.46 2.09 13.20
C ARG A 152 -0.30 2.98 12.79
N LEU A 153 -0.67 4.14 12.24
CA LEU A 153 0.25 5.21 11.86
C LEU A 153 0.01 6.40 12.78
N CYS A 154 1.04 7.21 13.01
CA CYS A 154 0.94 8.46 13.76
C CYS A 154 0.38 9.63 12.93
N PHE A 155 -0.02 9.38 11.68
CA PHE A 155 -0.61 10.35 10.74
C PHE A 155 -1.79 9.73 9.98
N GLU A 156 -2.57 10.56 9.29
CA GLU A 156 -3.69 10.11 8.48
C GLU A 156 -3.24 9.63 7.10
N VAL A 157 -3.74 8.47 6.67
CA VAL A 157 -3.52 7.97 5.32
C VAL A 157 -4.31 8.83 4.32
N PRO A 158 -3.67 9.42 3.30
CA PRO A 158 -4.34 10.31 2.36
C PRO A 158 -5.26 9.54 1.42
N GLU A 159 -6.28 10.23 0.90
CA GLU A 159 -7.01 9.76 -0.28
C GLU A 159 -6.18 10.03 -1.54
N VAL A 160 -6.15 9.06 -2.45
CA VAL A 160 -5.48 9.16 -3.75
C VAL A 160 -6.45 9.24 -4.91
N ARG A 161 -7.65 8.66 -4.77
CA ARG A 161 -8.69 8.55 -5.82
C ARG A 161 -8.11 8.24 -7.21
N TYR A 162 -7.22 7.25 -7.26
CA TYR A 162 -6.42 6.96 -8.44
C TYR A 162 -7.24 6.17 -9.47
N PRO A 163 -7.38 6.64 -10.74
CA PRO A 163 -8.26 5.99 -11.72
C PRO A 163 -7.86 4.54 -12.03
N LEU A 164 -8.83 3.62 -12.04
CA LEU A 164 -8.57 2.21 -12.37
C LEU A 164 -8.04 2.01 -13.78
N SER A 165 -8.33 2.93 -14.70
CA SER A 165 -7.85 2.93 -16.07
C SER A 165 -6.34 3.13 -16.19
N MET A 166 -5.72 3.72 -15.15
CA MET A 166 -4.28 4.03 -15.09
C MET A 166 -3.46 2.95 -14.35
N LEU A 167 -4.11 1.97 -13.71
CA LEU A 167 -3.44 0.86 -13.00
C LEU A 167 -3.00 -0.24 -13.97
N ARG A 168 -2.14 0.10 -14.93
CA ARG A 168 -1.70 -0.80 -16.01
C ARG A 168 -0.30 -1.30 -15.81
#